data_AF-A0A2D7IWG9-F1
#
_entry.id   AF-A0A2D7IWG9-F1
#
_cell.length_a   1.000
_cell.length_b   1.000
_cell.length_c   1.000
_cell.angle_alpha   90.00
_cell.angle_beta   90.00
_cell.angle_gamma   90.00
#
_symmetry.space_group_name_H-M   'P 1'
#
loop_
_entity.id
_entity.type
_entity.pdbx_description
1 polymer ?
#
loop_
_entity_poly.entity_id
_entity_poly.type
_entity_poly.pdbx_seq_one_letter_code
_entity_poly.pdbx_strand_id
1 'polypeptide(L)'
;MGCASLSLTKNRGKEVRSLLIFLGASALTACSVQEQMPDPSRQDVEHARLAAAELQHELQARLMEAMQSEGVEAAIGVCADEAQLISARVSEATNMDVGRTSFSLRNPDNAPDIWERQQMAAFRAAMSQGETPQSMEYSEVVETENGMMFRWMKPIPMGDLCQTCHGTNVAPEVLDLIHELYPEDHATGYEPGQLRGAFTVSRPVINPG
;
A
#
# COMPACT_ATOMS: atom_id res chain seq x y z
N MET A 1 80.58 -36.32 -4.71
CA MET A 1 81.34 -35.10 -4.32
C MET A 1 80.47 -34.37 -3.30
N GLY A 2 80.83 -34.08 -2.07
CA GLY A 2 82.01 -34.30 -1.25
C GLY A 2 81.55 -34.00 0.18
N CYS A 3 81.99 -34.83 1.12
CA CYS A 3 81.75 -34.72 2.55
C CYS A 3 82.55 -33.53 3.12
N ALA A 4 82.02 -32.78 4.08
CA ALA A 4 82.82 -32.21 5.18
C ALA A 4 81.96 -31.64 6.31
N SER A 5 82.17 -32.24 7.46
CA SER A 5 81.74 -31.97 8.83
C SER A 5 82.19 -30.62 9.40
N LEU A 6 81.67 -30.31 10.60
CA LEU A 6 82.20 -29.48 11.72
C LEU A 6 81.27 -28.31 12.06
N SER A 7 81.10 -27.86 13.30
CA SER A 7 81.24 -28.41 14.65
C SER A 7 80.58 -27.36 15.55
N LEU A 8 80.07 -27.79 16.71
CA LEU A 8 79.44 -26.95 17.72
C LEU A 8 80.37 -25.83 18.21
N THR A 9 79.79 -24.63 18.43
CA THR A 9 80.15 -23.80 19.58
C THR A 9 78.91 -23.28 20.29
N LYS A 10 78.76 -23.82 21.49
CA LYS A 10 78.03 -23.34 22.66
C LYS A 10 78.09 -21.82 22.82
N ASN A 11 76.96 -21.17 23.09
CA ASN A 11 76.99 -20.09 24.08
C ASN A 11 75.71 -20.07 24.93
N ARG A 12 75.94 -19.96 26.23
CA ARG A 12 74.95 -19.98 27.31
C ARG A 12 74.40 -18.56 27.52
N GLY A 13 73.10 -18.52 27.81
CA GLY A 13 72.53 -17.55 28.75
C GLY A 13 72.00 -16.27 28.13
N LYS A 14 70.68 -16.10 28.16
CA LYS A 14 69.99 -15.38 29.24
C LYS A 14 68.50 -15.36 28.87
N GLU A 15 67.71 -15.98 29.73
CA GLU A 15 66.24 -15.87 29.75
C GLU A 15 65.84 -14.39 29.81
N VAL A 16 65.17 -13.91 28.77
CA VAL A 16 64.37 -12.68 28.84
C VAL A 16 62.97 -13.03 28.37
N ARG A 17 62.14 -13.45 29.34
CA ARG A 17 60.69 -13.42 29.21
C ARG A 17 60.28 -11.95 29.09
N SER A 18 59.77 -11.53 27.93
CA SER A 18 59.07 -10.26 27.78
C SER A 18 57.95 -10.40 26.75
N LEU A 19 56.81 -10.85 27.30
CA LEU A 19 55.46 -10.36 27.09
C LEU A 19 55.15 -9.69 25.73
N LEU A 20 54.54 -10.45 24.82
CA LEU A 20 53.81 -9.93 23.67
C LEU A 20 52.49 -9.31 24.16
N ILE A 21 52.42 -7.98 24.14
CA ILE A 21 51.17 -7.23 24.34
C ILE A 21 50.41 -7.30 23.00
N PHE A 22 49.41 -8.18 22.91
CA PHE A 22 48.40 -8.11 21.87
C PHE A 22 47.50 -6.91 22.14
N LEU A 23 47.64 -5.83 21.36
CA LEU A 23 46.59 -4.81 21.25
C LEU A 23 45.39 -5.47 20.54
N GLY A 24 44.47 -6.03 21.33
CA GLY A 24 43.17 -6.47 20.84
C GLY A 24 42.34 -5.25 20.44
N ALA A 25 42.15 -5.05 19.14
CA ALA A 25 41.15 -4.12 18.64
C ALA A 25 39.75 -4.74 18.90
N SER A 26 39.15 -4.38 20.02
CA SER A 26 37.75 -4.71 20.33
C SER A 26 36.84 -3.97 19.36
N ALA A 27 36.36 -4.65 18.33
CA ALA A 27 35.26 -4.17 17.50
C ALA A 27 33.99 -4.17 18.35
N LEU A 28 33.60 -2.99 18.84
CA LEU A 28 32.30 -2.76 19.45
C LEU A 28 31.25 -2.82 18.33
N THR A 29 30.66 -3.99 18.11
CA THR A 29 29.47 -4.13 17.26
C THR A 29 28.32 -3.46 17.98
N ALA A 30 28.00 -2.23 17.59
CA ALA A 30 26.79 -1.56 18.04
C ALA A 30 25.57 -2.32 17.50
N CYS A 31 24.86 -3.03 18.37
CA CYS A 31 23.53 -3.52 18.06
C CYS A 31 22.61 -2.31 17.89
N SER A 32 22.31 -1.92 16.65
CA SER A 32 21.21 -1.01 16.38
C SER A 32 19.91 -1.72 16.75
N VAL A 33 19.24 -1.26 17.82
CA VAL A 33 17.86 -1.63 18.11
C VAL A 33 17.02 -0.96 17.02
N GLN A 34 16.54 -1.76 16.06
CA GLN A 34 15.51 -1.31 15.14
C GLN A 34 14.20 -1.28 15.93
N GLU A 35 13.65 -0.10 16.18
CA GLU A 35 12.31 0.01 16.76
C GLU A 35 11.31 -0.62 15.79
N GLN A 36 10.78 -1.78 16.17
CA GLN A 36 9.73 -2.47 15.42
C GLN A 36 8.43 -1.68 15.60
N MET A 37 7.79 -1.28 14.50
CA MET A 37 6.47 -0.66 14.54
C MET A 37 5.44 -1.61 15.19
N PRO A 38 4.46 -1.08 15.93
CA PRO A 38 3.41 -1.91 16.51
C PRO A 38 2.56 -2.56 15.41
N ASP A 39 2.13 -3.79 15.65
CA ASP A 39 1.15 -4.44 14.77
C ASP A 39 -0.20 -3.69 14.85
N PRO A 40 -0.94 -3.58 13.73
CA PRO A 40 -2.30 -3.08 13.75
C PRO A 40 -3.20 -3.84 14.71
N SER A 41 -4.03 -3.12 15.47
CA SER A 41 -4.99 -3.78 16.35
C SER A 41 -6.12 -4.42 15.53
N ARG A 42 -6.67 -5.56 16.01
CA ARG A 42 -7.85 -6.18 15.38
C ARG A 42 -9.02 -5.20 15.27
N GLN A 43 -9.18 -4.32 16.26
CA GLN A 43 -10.25 -3.34 16.28
C GLN A 43 -10.09 -2.30 15.15
N ASP A 44 -8.86 -1.87 14.88
CA ASP A 44 -8.58 -0.93 13.79
C ASP A 44 -8.89 -1.53 12.43
N VAL A 45 -8.48 -2.77 12.21
CA VAL A 45 -8.79 -3.49 10.96
C VAL A 45 -10.30 -3.65 10.79
N GLU A 46 -11.03 -3.99 11.86
CA GLU A 46 -12.49 -4.11 11.80
C GLU A 46 -13.16 -2.77 11.48
N HIS A 47 -12.78 -1.70 12.17
CA HIS A 47 -13.34 -0.38 11.92
C HIS A 47 -13.01 0.14 10.51
N ALA A 48 -11.79 -0.09 10.01
CA ALA A 48 -11.42 0.27 8.65
C ALA A 48 -12.25 -0.49 7.61
N ARG A 49 -12.49 -1.78 7.84
CA ARG A 49 -13.34 -2.59 6.97
C ARG A 49 -14.78 -2.08 6.93
N LEU A 50 -15.34 -1.71 8.08
CA LEU A 50 -16.68 -1.12 8.17
C LEU A 50 -16.75 0.24 7.46
N ALA A 51 -15.75 1.10 7.64
CA ALA A 51 -15.68 2.40 7.00
C ALA A 51 -15.61 2.28 5.46
N ALA A 52 -14.76 1.39 4.95
CA ALA A 52 -14.67 1.12 3.52
C ALA A 52 -15.96 0.50 2.95
N ALA A 53 -16.62 -0.38 3.71
CA ALA A 53 -17.89 -0.98 3.33
C ALA A 53 -19.02 0.06 3.27
N GLU A 54 -19.05 1.01 4.21
CA GLU A 54 -19.99 2.14 4.18
C GLU A 54 -19.76 2.99 2.92
N LEU A 55 -18.51 3.42 2.67
CA LEU A 55 -18.18 4.17 1.46
C LEU A 55 -18.59 3.42 0.19
N GLN A 56 -18.32 2.12 0.11
CA GLN A 56 -18.74 1.30 -1.02
C GLN A 56 -20.26 1.31 -1.20
N HIS A 57 -20.99 1.05 -0.11
CA HIS A 57 -22.45 0.96 -0.12
C HIS A 57 -23.08 2.27 -0.56
N GLU A 58 -22.66 3.40 0.01
CA GLU A 58 -23.21 4.71 -0.30
C GLU A 58 -22.96 5.12 -1.75
N LEU A 59 -21.74 4.90 -2.26
CA LEU A 59 -21.40 5.17 -3.66
C LEU A 59 -22.22 4.31 -4.61
N GLN A 60 -22.37 3.01 -4.32
CA GLN A 60 -23.14 2.10 -5.17
C GLN A 60 -24.63 2.44 -5.15
N ALA A 61 -25.19 2.73 -3.98
CA ALA A 61 -26.60 3.11 -3.84
C ALA A 61 -26.90 4.38 -4.66
N ARG A 62 -26.08 5.42 -4.49
CA ARG A 62 -26.23 6.70 -5.20
C ARG A 62 -26.05 6.54 -6.72
N LEU A 63 -25.06 5.74 -7.15
CA LEU A 63 -24.83 5.42 -8.56
C LEU A 63 -26.05 4.72 -9.16
N MET A 64 -26.54 3.66 -8.51
CA MET A 64 -27.68 2.88 -8.98
C MET A 64 -28.95 3.71 -9.04
N GLU A 65 -29.17 4.61 -8.07
CA GLU A 65 -30.28 5.55 -8.07
C GLU A 65 -30.25 6.44 -9.33
N ALA A 66 -29.13 7.13 -9.60
CA ALA A 66 -29.00 7.96 -10.81
C ALA A 66 -29.19 7.16 -12.10
N MET A 67 -28.58 5.98 -12.19
CA MET A 67 -28.70 5.13 -13.38
C MET A 67 -30.16 4.75 -13.67
N GLN A 68 -30.94 4.48 -12.62
CA GLN A 68 -32.34 4.06 -12.74
C GLN A 68 -33.30 5.25 -12.97
N SER A 69 -33.03 6.41 -12.39
CA SER A 69 -33.89 7.59 -12.49
C SER A 69 -33.67 8.37 -13.79
N GLU A 70 -32.42 8.58 -14.16
CA GLU A 70 -32.00 9.62 -15.12
C GLU A 70 -31.06 9.11 -16.20
N GLY A 71 -30.62 7.85 -16.12
CA GLY A 71 -29.77 7.21 -17.12
C GLY A 71 -28.28 7.21 -16.76
N VAL A 72 -27.47 6.65 -17.66
CA VAL A 72 -26.03 6.45 -17.45
C VAL A 72 -25.30 7.79 -17.37
N GLU A 73 -25.79 8.81 -18.08
CA GLU A 73 -25.23 10.14 -18.14
C GLU A 73 -25.25 10.82 -16.76
N ALA A 74 -26.39 10.77 -16.07
CA ALA A 74 -26.52 11.29 -14.71
C ALA A 74 -25.60 10.54 -13.73
N ALA A 75 -25.45 9.23 -13.92
CA ALA A 75 -24.61 8.38 -13.09
C ALA A 75 -23.10 8.71 -13.21
N ILE A 76 -22.65 9.17 -14.38
CA ILE A 76 -21.29 9.69 -14.55
C ILE A 76 -21.11 11.00 -13.77
N GLY A 77 -22.14 11.86 -13.77
CA GLY A 77 -22.17 13.09 -12.97
C GLY A 77 -22.04 12.83 -11.47
N VAL A 78 -22.72 11.80 -10.94
CA VAL A 78 -22.55 11.36 -9.53
C VAL A 78 -21.09 11.09 -9.19
N CYS A 79 -20.39 10.39 -10.08
CA CYS A 79 -18.99 10.06 -9.84
C CYS A 79 -18.10 11.31 -9.82
N ALA A 80 -18.49 12.37 -10.54
CA ALA A 80 -17.72 13.60 -10.68
C ALA A 80 -17.93 14.50 -9.46
N ASP A 81 -19.20 14.68 -9.10
CA ASP A 81 -19.60 15.72 -8.16
C ASP A 81 -19.75 15.18 -6.73
N GLU A 82 -20.22 13.95 -6.58
CA GLU A 82 -20.68 13.45 -5.28
C GLU A 82 -19.74 12.43 -4.65
N ALA A 83 -18.93 11.73 -5.45
CA ALA A 83 -18.07 10.68 -4.92
C ALA A 83 -17.10 11.19 -3.83
N GLN A 84 -16.51 12.38 -4.04
CA GLN A 84 -15.62 13.00 -3.06
C GLN A 84 -16.38 13.49 -1.82
N LEU A 85 -17.62 13.99 -1.99
CA LEU A 85 -18.47 14.42 -0.88
C LEU A 85 -18.88 13.23 0.01
N ILE A 86 -19.19 12.08 -0.61
CA ILE A 86 -19.49 10.84 0.11
C ILE A 86 -18.24 10.37 0.87
N SER A 87 -17.07 10.32 0.24
CA SER A 87 -15.80 10.01 0.91
C SER A 87 -15.52 10.92 2.11
N ALA A 88 -15.68 12.24 1.95
CA ALA A 88 -15.47 13.20 3.03
C ALA A 88 -16.43 12.98 4.20
N ARG A 89 -17.72 12.74 3.92
CA ARG A 89 -18.73 12.49 4.96
C ARG A 89 -18.51 11.17 5.70
N VAL A 90 -18.16 10.09 4.99
CA VAL A 90 -17.80 8.81 5.62
C VAL A 90 -16.54 8.98 6.48
N SER A 91 -15.57 9.76 6.01
CA SER A 91 -14.36 10.05 6.76
C SER A 91 -14.66 10.80 8.07
N GLU A 92 -15.51 11.84 8.00
CA GLU A 92 -15.96 12.58 9.18
C GLU A 92 -16.72 11.69 10.17
N ALA A 93 -17.66 10.87 9.68
CA ALA A 93 -18.49 10.00 10.51
C ALA A 93 -17.68 8.90 11.24
N THR A 94 -16.59 8.44 10.61
CA THR A 94 -15.76 7.34 11.14
C THR A 94 -14.52 7.83 11.88
N ASN A 95 -14.20 9.13 11.77
CA ASN A 95 -12.95 9.71 12.26
C ASN A 95 -11.71 8.97 11.71
N MET A 96 -11.80 8.56 10.44
CA MET A 96 -10.72 7.98 9.64
C MET A 96 -10.69 8.69 8.30
N ASP A 97 -9.54 8.77 7.65
CA ASP A 97 -9.48 9.15 6.24
C ASP A 97 -9.85 7.93 5.40
N VAL A 98 -10.92 8.02 4.60
CA VAL A 98 -11.52 6.89 3.86
C VAL A 98 -11.67 7.27 2.40
N GLY A 99 -10.97 6.56 1.52
CA GLY A 99 -10.90 6.90 0.11
C GLY A 99 -10.84 5.70 -0.83
N ARG A 100 -10.71 6.02 -2.13
CA ARG A 100 -10.43 5.06 -3.20
C ARG A 100 -9.24 5.56 -4.00
N THR A 101 -8.41 4.63 -4.46
CA THR A 101 -7.25 4.93 -5.30
C THR A 101 -7.13 3.94 -6.46
N SER A 102 -6.35 4.29 -7.50
CA SER A 102 -6.12 3.44 -8.66
C SER A 102 -4.82 3.75 -9.39
N PHE A 103 -4.30 2.79 -10.15
CA PHE A 103 -3.26 3.05 -11.15
C PHE A 103 -3.81 3.80 -12.37
N SER A 104 -5.10 3.66 -12.68
CA SER A 104 -5.76 4.34 -13.79
C SER A 104 -6.86 5.26 -13.26
N LEU A 105 -6.56 6.55 -13.29
CA LEU A 105 -7.34 7.58 -12.62
C LEU A 105 -8.47 8.10 -13.51
N ARG A 106 -9.66 8.25 -12.91
CA ARG A 106 -10.78 9.03 -13.47
C ARG A 106 -10.72 10.46 -12.94
N ASN A 107 -10.61 10.56 -11.62
CA ASN A 107 -10.33 11.80 -10.90
C ASN A 107 -8.85 11.77 -10.44
N PRO A 108 -8.02 12.76 -10.84
CA PRO A 108 -6.64 12.90 -10.42
C PRO A 108 -6.40 12.92 -8.90
N ASP A 109 -7.37 13.38 -8.11
CA ASP A 109 -7.27 13.44 -6.64
C ASP A 109 -7.19 12.06 -5.98
N ASN A 110 -7.56 11.01 -6.71
CA ASN A 110 -7.43 9.62 -6.26
C ASN A 110 -6.05 9.01 -6.56
N ALA A 111 -5.07 9.82 -6.96
CA ALA A 111 -3.71 9.37 -7.25
C ALA A 111 -3.10 8.68 -6.01
N PRO A 112 -2.59 7.45 -6.15
CA PRO A 112 -2.02 6.74 -5.00
C PRO A 112 -0.74 7.41 -4.53
N ASP A 113 -0.39 7.21 -3.27
CA ASP A 113 0.96 7.45 -2.77
C ASP A 113 1.90 6.25 -3.04
N ILE A 114 3.12 6.28 -2.49
CA ILE A 114 4.10 5.21 -2.66
C ILE A 114 3.62 3.90 -2.01
N TRP A 115 3.05 3.98 -0.81
CA TRP A 115 2.57 2.83 -0.06
C TRP A 115 1.40 2.16 -0.79
N GLU A 116 0.43 2.96 -1.24
CA GLU A 116 -0.75 2.47 -1.93
C GLU A 116 -0.40 1.80 -3.27
N ARG A 117 0.57 2.36 -4.01
CA ARG A 117 1.11 1.73 -5.21
C ARG A 117 1.72 0.36 -4.92
N GLN A 118 2.47 0.22 -3.83
CA GLN A 118 3.08 -1.05 -3.45
C GLN A 118 2.02 -2.09 -3.10
N GLN A 119 1.03 -1.74 -2.28
CA GLN A 119 -0.04 -2.67 -1.90
C GLN A 119 -0.91 -3.07 -3.09
N MET A 120 -1.29 -2.13 -3.96
CA MET A 120 -2.03 -2.46 -5.19
C MET A 120 -1.21 -3.36 -6.14
N ALA A 121 0.11 -3.18 -6.22
CA ALA A 121 0.96 -4.07 -7.00
C ALA A 121 0.97 -5.50 -6.41
N ALA A 122 1.01 -5.63 -5.08
CA ALA A 122 0.91 -6.90 -4.38
C ALA A 122 -0.45 -7.57 -4.62
N PHE A 123 -1.57 -6.84 -4.48
CA PHE A 123 -2.90 -7.36 -4.78
C PHE A 123 -3.03 -7.85 -6.22
N ARG A 124 -2.55 -7.06 -7.20
CA ARG A 124 -2.56 -7.46 -8.60
C ARG A 124 -1.77 -8.76 -8.83
N ALA A 125 -0.61 -8.90 -8.19
CA ALA A 125 0.20 -10.12 -8.28
C ALA A 125 -0.50 -11.34 -7.65
N ALA A 126 -1.12 -11.17 -6.48
CA ALA A 126 -1.88 -12.23 -5.81
C ALA A 126 -3.10 -12.67 -6.64
N MET A 127 -3.86 -11.72 -7.19
CA MET A 127 -4.99 -12.00 -8.08
C MET A 127 -4.54 -12.77 -9.33
N SER A 128 -3.38 -12.44 -9.91
CA SER A 128 -2.84 -13.19 -11.05
C SER A 128 -2.45 -14.63 -10.73
N GLN A 129 -2.26 -14.95 -9.45
CA GLN A 129 -1.98 -16.30 -8.95
C GLN A 129 -3.25 -17.05 -8.52
N GLY A 130 -4.44 -16.45 -8.67
CA GLY A 130 -5.74 -17.08 -8.42
C GLY A 130 -6.30 -16.83 -7.01
N GLU A 131 -5.68 -15.98 -6.20
CA GLU A 131 -6.27 -15.56 -4.94
C GLU A 131 -7.50 -14.68 -5.16
N THR A 132 -8.52 -14.82 -4.30
CA THR A 132 -9.78 -14.08 -4.43
C THR A 132 -9.72 -12.69 -3.76
N PRO A 133 -10.09 -11.60 -4.46
CA PRO A 133 -10.04 -10.24 -3.91
C PRO A 133 -10.86 -10.05 -2.63
N GLN A 134 -11.94 -10.81 -2.46
CA GLN A 134 -12.85 -10.69 -1.32
C GLN A 134 -12.15 -11.04 0.00
N SER A 135 -11.21 -11.99 0.00
CA SER A 135 -10.43 -12.36 1.20
C SER A 135 -9.16 -11.53 1.36
N MET A 136 -8.79 -10.69 0.39
CA MET A 136 -7.61 -9.85 0.48
C MET A 136 -7.91 -8.59 1.29
N GLU A 137 -6.99 -8.25 2.18
CA GLU A 137 -6.81 -6.95 2.79
C GLU A 137 -5.37 -6.86 3.30
N TYR A 138 -4.86 -5.65 3.47
CA TYR A 138 -3.56 -5.42 4.08
C TYR A 138 -3.65 -4.25 5.05
N SER A 139 -2.96 -4.36 6.18
CA SER A 139 -2.85 -3.27 7.13
C SER A 139 -1.49 -3.23 7.78
N GLU A 140 -1.00 -2.03 8.07
CA GLU A 140 0.21 -1.83 8.86
C GLU A 140 0.17 -0.50 9.59
N VAL A 141 1.08 -0.33 10.56
CA VAL A 141 1.38 0.97 11.14
C VAL A 141 2.70 1.45 10.55
N VAL A 142 2.68 2.63 9.95
CA VAL A 142 3.86 3.27 9.35
C VAL A 142 4.25 4.50 10.14
N GLU A 143 5.53 4.81 10.19
CA GLU A 143 6.01 6.11 10.65
C GLU A 143 5.89 7.13 9.52
N THR A 144 5.33 8.30 9.82
CA THR A 144 5.21 9.44 8.90
C THR A 144 5.81 10.69 9.55
N GLU A 145 5.99 11.75 8.78
CA GLU A 145 6.43 13.05 9.30
C GLU A 145 5.50 13.61 10.39
N ASN A 146 4.23 13.18 10.41
CA ASN A 146 3.21 13.59 11.37
C ASN A 146 3.02 12.57 12.51
N GLY A 147 3.93 11.61 12.66
CA GLY A 147 3.88 10.53 13.63
C GLY A 147 3.38 9.20 13.05
N MET A 148 3.04 8.26 13.93
CA MET A 148 2.60 6.93 13.54
C MET A 148 1.20 6.98 12.91
N MET A 149 1.04 6.27 11.79
CA MET A 149 -0.20 6.21 11.01
C MET A 149 -0.61 4.75 10.84
N PHE A 150 -1.81 4.39 11.27
CA PHE A 150 -2.42 3.12 10.87
C PHE A 150 -2.94 3.27 9.45
N ARG A 151 -2.67 2.28 8.61
CA ARG A 151 -3.14 2.22 7.23
C ARG A 151 -3.74 0.86 6.93
N TRP A 152 -4.80 0.84 6.14
CA TRP A 152 -5.48 -0.37 5.68
C TRP A 152 -5.90 -0.21 4.22
N MET A 153 -5.82 -1.29 3.44
CA MET A 153 -6.29 -1.34 2.06
C MET A 153 -6.98 -2.64 1.72
N LYS A 154 -7.93 -2.54 0.78
CA LYS A 154 -8.61 -3.68 0.18
C LYS A 154 -8.78 -3.48 -1.33
N PRO A 155 -8.45 -4.48 -2.16
CA PRO A 155 -8.59 -4.35 -3.61
C PRO A 155 -10.05 -4.23 -4.04
N ILE A 156 -10.29 -3.42 -5.06
CA ILE A 156 -11.57 -3.28 -5.75
C ILE A 156 -11.44 -4.03 -7.09
N PRO A 157 -12.02 -5.22 -7.23
CA PRO A 157 -12.04 -5.92 -8.50
C PRO A 157 -13.08 -5.31 -9.46
N MET A 158 -12.85 -5.50 -10.76
CA MET A 158 -13.83 -5.20 -11.79
C MET A 158 -15.02 -6.14 -11.70
N GLY A 159 -16.20 -5.59 -11.41
CA GLY A 159 -17.50 -6.28 -11.46
C GLY A 159 -18.32 -5.91 -12.68
N ASP A 160 -19.46 -6.57 -12.86
CA ASP A 160 -20.29 -6.43 -14.08
C ASP A 160 -20.77 -5.00 -14.30
N LEU A 161 -21.28 -4.33 -13.25
CA LEU A 161 -21.73 -2.93 -13.34
C LEU A 161 -20.59 -1.97 -13.72
N CYS A 162 -19.35 -2.30 -13.33
CA CYS A 162 -18.19 -1.47 -13.63
C CYS A 162 -17.91 -1.42 -15.14
N GLN A 163 -18.26 -2.48 -15.88
CA GLN A 163 -17.99 -2.59 -17.32
C GLN A 163 -18.70 -1.50 -18.13
N THR A 164 -19.83 -0.97 -17.65
CA THR A 164 -20.58 0.09 -18.35
C THR A 164 -19.72 1.32 -18.65
N CYS A 165 -18.82 1.71 -17.74
CA CYS A 165 -18.02 2.94 -17.86
C CYS A 165 -16.51 2.71 -17.81
N HIS A 166 -16.06 1.53 -17.37
CA HIS A 166 -14.65 1.20 -17.20
C HIS A 166 -14.19 0.04 -18.12
N GLY A 167 -15.10 -0.64 -18.81
CA GLY A 167 -14.77 -1.83 -19.62
C GLY A 167 -13.98 -1.53 -20.89
N THR A 168 -13.67 -2.58 -21.67
CA THR A 168 -13.07 -2.49 -23.02
C THR A 168 -14.07 -2.11 -24.11
N ASN A 169 -15.37 -2.21 -23.85
CA ASN A 169 -16.44 -1.90 -24.81
C ASN A 169 -17.44 -0.91 -24.21
N VAL A 170 -16.99 0.31 -23.96
CA VAL A 170 -17.83 1.42 -23.48
C VAL A 170 -18.53 2.07 -24.68
N ALA A 171 -19.81 2.39 -24.54
CA ALA A 171 -20.59 3.03 -25.62
C ALA A 171 -20.00 4.41 -25.97
N PRO A 172 -19.98 4.83 -27.26
CA PRO A 172 -19.38 6.09 -27.68
C PRO A 172 -19.94 7.32 -26.94
N GLU A 173 -21.25 7.38 -26.73
CA GLU A 173 -21.92 8.46 -26.01
C GLU A 173 -21.50 8.56 -24.54
N VAL A 174 -21.18 7.42 -23.91
CA VAL A 174 -20.67 7.36 -22.54
C VAL A 174 -19.21 7.83 -22.51
N LEU A 175 -18.40 7.44 -23.49
CA LEU A 175 -17.01 7.92 -23.60
C LEU A 175 -16.93 9.43 -23.84
N ASP A 176 -17.78 9.97 -24.71
CA ASP A 176 -17.82 11.40 -25.00
C ASP A 176 -18.12 12.22 -23.73
N LEU A 177 -19.12 11.79 -22.95
CA LEU A 177 -19.45 12.43 -21.67
C LEU A 177 -18.33 12.27 -20.64
N ILE A 178 -17.69 11.09 -20.57
CA ILE A 178 -16.54 10.89 -19.69
C ILE A 178 -15.41 11.87 -20.05
N HIS A 179 -15.10 12.05 -21.33
CA HIS A 179 -14.05 12.98 -21.75
C HIS A 179 -14.41 14.44 -21.50
N GLU A 180 -15.69 14.80 -21.60
CA GLU A 180 -16.17 16.15 -21.27
C GLU A 180 -15.99 16.45 -19.78
N LEU A 181 -16.40 15.53 -18.90
CA LEU A 181 -16.34 15.71 -17.45
C LEU A 181 -14.94 15.43 -16.86
N TYR A 182 -14.17 14.57 -17.50
CA TYR A 182 -12.83 14.15 -17.09
C TYR A 182 -11.85 14.17 -18.26
N PRO A 183 -11.33 15.35 -18.63
CA PRO A 183 -10.40 15.49 -19.75
C PRO A 183 -9.10 14.69 -19.60
N GLU A 184 -8.74 14.32 -18.37
CA GLU A 184 -7.54 13.53 -18.02
C GLU A 184 -7.87 12.07 -17.67
N ASP A 185 -9.04 11.56 -18.09
CA ASP A 185 -9.43 10.18 -17.78
C ASP A 185 -8.46 9.14 -18.38
N HIS A 186 -8.11 8.17 -17.54
CA HIS A 186 -7.38 6.97 -17.92
C HIS A 186 -8.08 5.68 -17.45
N ALA A 187 -9.26 5.76 -16.84
CA ALA A 187 -9.91 4.63 -16.17
C ALA A 187 -10.84 3.79 -17.07
N THR A 188 -10.47 3.52 -18.32
CA THR A 188 -11.22 2.62 -19.22
C THR A 188 -10.35 1.45 -19.69
N GLY A 189 -10.93 0.50 -20.43
CA GLY A 189 -10.17 -0.61 -21.00
C GLY A 189 -9.97 -1.80 -20.05
N TYR A 190 -10.77 -1.89 -19.00
CA TYR A 190 -10.69 -2.99 -18.05
C TYR A 190 -11.44 -4.25 -18.53
N GLU A 191 -10.89 -5.40 -18.16
CA GLU A 191 -11.51 -6.72 -18.33
C GLU A 191 -12.07 -7.24 -16.99
N PRO A 192 -13.09 -8.12 -17.00
CA PRO A 192 -13.62 -8.73 -15.78
C PRO A 192 -12.51 -9.40 -14.94
N GLY A 193 -12.57 -9.20 -13.62
CA GLY A 193 -11.58 -9.75 -12.69
C GLY A 193 -10.26 -8.99 -12.61
N GLN A 194 -10.02 -7.95 -13.44
CA GLN A 194 -8.87 -7.07 -13.26
C GLN A 194 -9.02 -6.20 -11.99
N LEU A 195 -7.89 -5.71 -11.47
CA LEU A 195 -7.86 -4.77 -10.36
C LEU A 195 -8.24 -3.37 -10.84
N ARG A 196 -9.43 -2.89 -10.46
CA ARG A 196 -9.89 -1.53 -10.79
C ARG A 196 -9.16 -0.47 -9.96
N GLY A 197 -8.84 -0.80 -8.71
CA GLY A 197 -8.25 0.10 -7.73
C GLY A 197 -8.29 -0.53 -6.35
N ALA A 198 -8.29 0.28 -5.30
CA ALA A 198 -8.42 -0.18 -3.92
C ALA A 198 -9.15 0.85 -3.06
N PHE A 199 -9.82 0.37 -2.01
CA PHE A 199 -10.16 1.20 -0.86
C PHE A 199 -8.89 1.43 -0.04
N THR A 200 -8.73 2.63 0.47
CA THR A 200 -7.64 3.04 1.35
C THR A 200 -8.24 3.71 2.58
N VAL A 201 -7.75 3.33 3.75
CA VAL A 201 -8.18 3.89 5.03
C VAL A 201 -6.96 4.21 5.87
N SER A 202 -6.93 5.38 6.47
CA SER A 202 -5.86 5.75 7.41
C SER A 202 -6.37 6.51 8.62
N ARG A 203 -5.63 6.42 9.73
CA ARG A 203 -5.84 7.28 10.90
C ARG A 203 -4.55 7.45 11.70
N PRO A 204 -4.32 8.62 12.33
CA PRO A 204 -3.21 8.80 13.26
C PRO A 204 -3.30 7.80 14.42
N VAL A 205 -2.19 7.20 14.80
CA VAL A 205 -2.07 6.39 16.02
C VAL A 205 -1.76 7.33 17.17
N ILE A 206 -2.77 7.58 18.02
CA ILE A 206 -2.58 8.36 19.23
C ILE A 206 -2.00 7.42 20.28
N ASN A 207 -0.71 7.58 20.59
CA ASN A 207 -0.11 6.90 21.74
C ASN A 207 -0.78 7.44 23.01
N PRO A 208 -1.43 6.60 23.83
CA PRO A 208 -1.72 7.00 25.19
C PRO A 208 -0.36 7.15 25.88
N GLY A 209 0.05 8.39 26.14
CA GLY A 209 1.30 8.69 26.83
C GLY A 209 1.41 8.03 28.20
#